data_AF-A0A961DVB8-F1
#
_entry.id   AF-A0A961DVB8-F1
#
_cell.length_a   1.000
_cell.length_b   1.000
_cell.length_c   1.000
_cell.angle_alpha   90.00
_cell.angle_beta   90.00
_cell.angle_gamma   90.00
#
_symmetry.space_group_name_H-M   'P 1'
#
loop_
_entity.id
_entity.type
_entity.pdbx_description
1 polymer ?
#
loop_
_entity_poly.entity_id
_entity_poly.type
_entity_poly.pdbx_seq_one_letter_code
_entity_poly.pdbx_strand_id
1 'polypeptide(L)'
;PMLIGLIAAIASLGLLFAAIRAAQDGGRNHEPQADAAVKNLTLTIDGQTFALSDGAAEVAAAPGSATKNTVRIVGEPVAGDANGDGKPDEALLISNDPGGSGTFYYAVVALADGGGYRATNAVLLGDRIEPRGIAFADGHFVYRFLERRPGQPMSDAPTVEKSVSIHFDPATGAIAPAP
;
A
#
# COMPACT_ATOMS: atom_id res chain seq x y z
N PRO A 1 39.74 -36.46 -15.58
CA PRO A 1 38.72 -36.72 -14.54
C PRO A 1 38.44 -35.56 -13.55
N MET A 2 39.26 -34.50 -13.45
CA MET A 2 39.04 -33.39 -12.49
C MET A 2 38.40 -32.10 -13.05
N LEU A 3 38.04 -32.05 -14.34
CA LEU A 3 37.44 -30.83 -14.95
C LEU A 3 35.91 -30.85 -15.02
N ILE A 4 35.28 -32.00 -14.75
CA ILE A 4 33.81 -32.17 -14.83
C ILE A 4 33.12 -31.81 -13.51
N GLY A 5 33.84 -31.85 -12.37
CA GLY A 5 33.27 -31.55 -11.04
C GLY A 5 33.01 -30.06 -10.75
N LEU A 6 33.74 -29.14 -11.39
CA LEU A 6 33.64 -27.69 -11.09
C LEU A 6 32.43 -27.03 -11.78
N ILE A 7 32.02 -27.54 -12.95
CA ILE A 7 30.87 -27.04 -13.71
C ILE A 7 29.54 -27.43 -13.03
N ALA A 8 29.50 -28.62 -12.41
CA ALA A 8 28.33 -29.09 -11.66
C ALA A 8 28.02 -28.23 -10.42
N ALA A 9 29.05 -27.70 -9.74
CA ALA A 9 28.88 -26.86 -8.55
C ALA A 9 28.34 -25.45 -8.86
N ILE A 10 28.73 -24.86 -10.01
CA ILE A 10 28.24 -23.54 -10.45
C ILE A 10 26.80 -23.65 -10.97
N ALA A 11 26.47 -24.73 -11.69
CA ALA A 11 25.11 -24.99 -12.14
C ALA A 11 24.13 -25.20 -10.97
N SER A 12 24.56 -25.89 -9.90
CA SER A 12 23.74 -26.11 -8.71
C SER A 12 23.55 -24.84 -7.86
N LEU A 13 24.56 -23.95 -7.79
CA LEU A 13 24.40 -22.65 -7.14
C LEU A 13 23.48 -21.71 -7.95
N GLY A 14 23.56 -21.74 -9.29
CA GLY A 14 22.64 -21.00 -10.17
C GLY A 14 21.20 -21.52 -10.10
N LEU A 15 21.00 -22.83 -10.02
CA LEU A 15 19.69 -23.45 -9.79
C LEU A 15 19.13 -23.14 -8.39
N LEU A 16 19.98 -23.07 -7.37
CA LEU A 16 19.57 -22.65 -6.02
C LEU A 16 19.19 -21.16 -5.99
N PHE A 17 19.93 -20.29 -6.68
CA PHE A 17 19.60 -18.87 -6.79
C PHE A 17 18.33 -18.62 -7.62
N ALA A 18 18.12 -19.40 -8.68
CA ALA A 18 16.90 -19.36 -9.49
C ALA A 18 15.69 -19.90 -8.73
N ALA A 19 15.85 -20.94 -7.90
CA ALA A 19 14.79 -21.46 -7.04
C ALA A 19 14.42 -20.48 -5.92
N ILE A 20 15.40 -19.76 -5.34
CA ILE A 20 15.14 -18.70 -4.36
C ILE A 20 14.43 -17.51 -5.02
N ARG A 21 14.81 -17.12 -6.25
CA ARG A 21 14.06 -16.11 -7.03
C ARG A 21 12.65 -16.55 -7.39
N ALA A 22 12.46 -17.79 -7.82
CA ALA A 22 11.14 -18.33 -8.14
C ALA A 22 10.24 -18.43 -6.90
N ALA A 23 10.79 -18.74 -5.73
CA ALA A 23 10.08 -18.70 -4.45
C ALA A 23 9.73 -17.26 -4.01
N GLN A 24 10.55 -16.27 -4.38
CA GLN A 24 10.29 -14.84 -4.13
C GLN A 24 9.35 -14.21 -5.18
N ASP A 25 9.28 -14.76 -6.40
CA ASP A 25 8.39 -14.32 -7.48
C ASP A 25 7.02 -15.04 -7.44
N GLY A 26 6.87 -16.09 -6.63
CA GLY A 26 5.61 -16.83 -6.43
C GLY A 26 4.47 -16.04 -5.77
N GLY A 27 4.70 -14.78 -5.40
CA GLY A 27 3.71 -13.88 -4.79
C GLY A 27 3.14 -12.80 -5.71
N ARG A 28 3.43 -12.79 -7.02
CA ARG A 28 2.97 -11.73 -7.95
C ARG A 28 1.87 -12.16 -8.92
N ASN A 29 1.08 -13.17 -8.58
CA ASN A 29 -0.12 -13.50 -9.34
C ASN A 29 -1.33 -12.75 -8.76
N HIS A 30 -1.31 -11.42 -8.80
CA HIS A 30 -2.56 -10.67 -8.65
C HIS A 30 -3.39 -10.97 -9.90
N GLU A 31 -4.55 -11.62 -9.73
CA GLU A 31 -5.44 -11.81 -10.87
C GLU A 31 -5.82 -10.43 -11.43
N PRO A 32 -5.86 -10.22 -12.76
CA PRO A 32 -6.22 -8.93 -13.35
C PRO A 32 -7.55 -8.36 -12.84
N GLN A 33 -8.45 -9.22 -12.38
CA GLN A 33 -9.72 -8.85 -11.77
C GLN A 33 -9.54 -8.24 -10.36
N ALA A 34 -8.59 -8.71 -9.56
CA ALA A 34 -8.30 -8.16 -8.24
C ALA A 34 -7.71 -6.74 -8.35
N ASP A 35 -6.75 -6.54 -9.25
CA ASP A 35 -6.16 -5.22 -9.52
C ASP A 35 -7.23 -4.21 -10.00
N ALA A 36 -8.11 -4.64 -10.91
CA ALA A 36 -9.22 -3.81 -11.36
C ALA A 36 -10.22 -3.50 -10.24
N ALA A 37 -10.55 -4.46 -9.37
CA ALA A 37 -11.50 -4.25 -8.28
C ALA A 37 -10.98 -3.24 -7.25
N VAL A 38 -9.70 -3.35 -6.88
CA VAL A 38 -9.02 -2.44 -5.95
C VAL A 38 -8.99 -1.00 -6.49
N LYS A 39 -8.71 -0.83 -7.78
CA LYS A 39 -8.71 0.48 -8.44
C LYS A 39 -10.10 1.12 -8.55
N ASN A 40 -11.17 0.38 -8.29
CA ASN A 40 -12.54 0.89 -8.28
C ASN A 40 -13.20 0.82 -6.89
N LEU A 41 -12.38 0.78 -5.84
CA LEU A 41 -12.84 0.71 -4.44
C LEU A 41 -13.55 2.00 -4.01
N THR A 42 -14.49 1.88 -3.08
CA THR A 42 -15.04 3.04 -2.35
C THR A 42 -14.38 3.15 -0.99
N LEU A 43 -13.85 4.33 -0.65
CA LEU A 43 -13.19 4.60 0.62
C LEU A 43 -13.74 5.87 1.27
N THR A 44 -13.54 6.00 2.58
CA THR A 44 -13.96 7.18 3.35
C THR A 44 -12.77 7.79 4.09
N ILE A 45 -12.56 9.10 3.90
CA ILE A 45 -11.54 9.89 4.60
C ILE A 45 -12.24 11.13 5.18
N ASP A 46 -12.08 11.37 6.48
CA ASP A 46 -12.67 12.50 7.21
C ASP A 46 -14.18 12.68 6.99
N GLY A 47 -14.91 11.56 6.87
CA GLY A 47 -16.36 11.54 6.64
C GLY A 47 -16.78 11.83 5.19
N GLN A 48 -15.85 12.10 4.28
CA GLN A 48 -16.11 12.20 2.85
C GLN A 48 -15.89 10.84 2.17
N THR A 49 -16.83 10.44 1.32
CA THR A 49 -16.76 9.18 0.58
C THR A 49 -16.26 9.42 -0.85
N PHE A 50 -15.33 8.58 -1.28
CA PHE A 50 -14.69 8.61 -2.58
C PHE A 50 -14.90 7.27 -3.27
N ALA A 51 -15.64 7.25 -4.37
CA ALA A 51 -15.72 6.10 -5.25
C ALA A 51 -14.62 6.21 -6.30
N LEU A 52 -13.57 5.40 -6.17
CA LEU A 52 -12.45 5.42 -7.11
C LEU A 52 -12.90 4.95 -8.49
N SER A 53 -12.33 5.57 -9.51
CA SER A 53 -12.35 5.10 -10.89
C SER A 53 -10.91 5.07 -11.36
N ASP A 54 -10.43 3.87 -11.68
CA ASP A 54 -9.04 3.63 -12.08
C ASP A 54 -8.00 4.23 -11.10
N GLY A 55 -8.24 4.01 -9.81
CA GLY A 55 -7.34 4.39 -8.72
C GLY A 55 -7.42 5.85 -8.31
N ALA A 56 -8.37 6.64 -8.81
CA ALA A 56 -8.54 8.04 -8.41
C ALA A 56 -10.01 8.45 -8.27
N ALA A 57 -10.28 9.47 -7.44
CA ALA A 57 -11.59 10.10 -7.36
C ALA A 57 -11.47 11.58 -7.03
N GLU A 58 -12.49 12.35 -7.40
CA GLU A 58 -12.58 13.77 -7.08
C GLU A 58 -13.99 14.12 -6.59
N VAL A 59 -14.08 14.86 -5.51
CA VAL A 59 -15.34 15.41 -4.98
C VAL A 59 -15.19 16.91 -4.75
N ALA A 60 -16.29 17.66 -4.63
CA ALA A 60 -16.19 19.06 -4.22
C ALA A 60 -15.66 19.13 -2.77
N ALA A 61 -14.72 20.03 -2.49
CA ALA A 61 -14.13 20.17 -1.15
C ALA A 61 -15.16 20.61 -0.09
N ALA A 62 -16.24 21.25 -0.52
CA ALA A 62 -17.43 21.57 0.27
C ALA A 62 -18.66 21.65 -0.67
N PRO A 63 -19.90 21.59 -0.14
CA PRO A 63 -21.10 21.76 -0.96
C PRO A 63 -21.04 23.05 -1.80
N GLY A 64 -21.11 22.91 -3.13
CA GLY A 64 -21.04 24.03 -4.08
C GLY A 64 -19.63 24.60 -4.34
N SER A 65 -18.57 24.02 -3.77
CA SER A 65 -17.20 24.50 -3.99
C SER A 65 -16.69 24.23 -5.41
N ALA A 66 -15.98 25.20 -5.98
CA ALA A 66 -15.20 25.01 -7.21
C ALA A 66 -13.91 24.22 -6.95
N THR A 67 -13.37 24.30 -5.73
CA THR A 67 -12.21 23.52 -5.29
C THR A 67 -12.59 22.04 -5.16
N LYS A 68 -11.70 21.17 -5.62
CA LYS A 68 -11.86 19.72 -5.53
C LYS A 68 -10.99 19.13 -4.42
N ASN A 69 -11.53 18.12 -3.77
CA ASN A 69 -10.78 17.17 -2.98
C ASN A 69 -10.52 15.95 -3.85
N THR A 70 -9.25 15.68 -4.15
CA THR A 70 -8.79 14.63 -5.05
C THR A 70 -8.05 13.56 -4.26
N VAL A 71 -8.45 12.29 -4.44
CA VAL A 71 -7.75 11.14 -3.88
C VAL A 71 -7.18 10.26 -4.99
N ARG A 72 -6.05 9.60 -4.72
CA ARG A 72 -5.38 8.71 -5.67
C ARG A 72 -4.60 7.61 -4.96
N ILE A 73 -4.60 6.40 -5.53
CA ILE A 73 -3.68 5.31 -5.18
C ILE A 73 -2.27 5.67 -5.66
N VAL A 74 -1.30 5.63 -4.76
CA VAL A 74 0.09 5.95 -5.02
C VAL A 74 0.92 4.67 -5.05
N GLY A 75 1.59 4.42 -6.18
CA GLY A 75 2.33 3.18 -6.40
C GLY A 75 1.38 2.00 -6.65
N GLU A 76 1.92 0.80 -6.53
CA GLU A 76 1.16 -0.44 -6.71
C GLU A 76 0.59 -0.94 -5.37
N PRO A 77 -0.63 -1.50 -5.35
CA PRO A 77 -1.13 -2.29 -4.24
C PRO A 77 -0.20 -3.45 -3.89
N VAL A 78 -0.25 -3.88 -2.63
CA VAL A 78 0.52 -5.02 -2.13
C VAL A 78 -0.41 -6.00 -1.45
N ALA A 79 -0.46 -7.24 -1.96
CA ALA A 79 -1.24 -8.30 -1.34
C ALA A 79 -0.61 -8.84 -0.03
N GLY A 80 -1.48 -9.28 0.86
CA GLY A 80 -1.16 -9.96 2.11
C GLY A 80 -2.42 -10.41 2.83
N ASP A 81 -2.33 -11.38 3.74
CA ASP A 81 -3.47 -11.81 4.55
C ASP A 81 -3.41 -11.10 5.91
N ALA A 82 -3.95 -9.87 5.98
CA ALA A 82 -3.85 -9.03 7.17
C ALA A 82 -4.86 -9.41 8.25
N ASN A 83 -5.97 -10.03 7.85
CA ASN A 83 -7.03 -10.45 8.77
C ASN A 83 -6.94 -11.93 9.19
N GLY A 84 -6.09 -12.73 8.54
CA GLY A 84 -5.81 -14.12 8.86
C GLY A 84 -6.87 -15.11 8.38
N ASP A 85 -7.72 -14.74 7.42
CA ASP A 85 -8.81 -15.59 6.90
C ASP A 85 -8.40 -16.46 5.71
N GLY A 86 -7.13 -16.38 5.28
CA GLY A 86 -6.57 -17.12 4.16
C GLY A 86 -6.90 -16.54 2.79
N LYS A 87 -7.53 -15.36 2.72
CA LYS A 87 -7.74 -14.63 1.45
C LYS A 87 -6.78 -13.44 1.36
N PRO A 88 -6.23 -13.16 0.16
CA PRO A 88 -5.34 -12.02 -0.02
C PRO A 88 -6.12 -10.70 0.04
N ASP A 89 -5.87 -9.93 1.11
CA ASP A 89 -6.19 -8.51 1.20
C ASP A 89 -5.16 -7.67 0.42
N GLU A 90 -5.47 -6.40 0.16
CA GLU A 90 -4.63 -5.50 -0.63
C GLU A 90 -4.36 -4.20 0.11
N ALA A 91 -3.09 -3.89 0.38
CA ALA A 91 -2.69 -2.64 0.99
C ALA A 91 -2.54 -1.53 -0.03
N LEU A 92 -3.17 -0.39 0.25
CA LEU A 92 -3.17 0.81 -0.57
C LEU A 92 -2.50 1.97 0.17
N LEU A 93 -1.73 2.75 -0.57
CA LEU A 93 -1.27 4.06 -0.15
C LEU A 93 -2.09 5.10 -0.89
N ILE A 94 -2.86 5.90 -0.16
CA ILE A 94 -3.76 6.91 -0.74
C ILE A 94 -3.17 8.30 -0.51
N SER A 95 -2.96 9.08 -1.57
CA SER A 95 -2.79 10.53 -1.46
C SER A 95 -4.15 11.21 -1.49
N ASN A 96 -4.33 12.24 -0.66
CA ASN A 96 -5.50 13.10 -0.57
C ASN A 96 -5.04 14.56 -0.67
N ASP A 97 -5.47 15.24 -1.72
CA ASP A 97 -5.32 16.67 -1.92
C ASP A 97 -6.68 17.35 -1.75
N PRO A 98 -6.97 17.98 -0.59
CA PRO A 98 -8.25 18.63 -0.34
C PRO A 98 -8.42 19.97 -1.09
N GLY A 99 -7.45 20.34 -1.95
CA GLY A 99 -7.43 21.59 -2.69
C GLY A 99 -6.89 22.78 -1.91
N GLY A 100 -6.03 22.49 -0.92
CA GLY A 100 -5.32 23.47 -0.09
C GLY A 100 -3.82 23.48 -0.37
N SER A 101 -3.00 23.70 0.66
CA SER A 101 -1.52 23.69 0.56
C SER A 101 -0.88 22.36 0.99
N GLY A 102 -1.68 21.43 1.48
CA GLY A 102 -1.25 20.13 1.98
C GLY A 102 -1.65 19.00 1.03
N THR A 103 -0.90 17.89 1.12
CA THR A 103 -1.28 16.62 0.49
C THR A 103 -1.03 15.55 1.55
N PHE A 104 -2.09 14.89 1.97
CA PHE A 104 -2.05 13.93 3.07
C PHE A 104 -1.99 12.52 2.52
N TYR A 105 -1.24 11.65 3.19
CA TYR A 105 -1.07 10.27 2.76
C TYR A 105 -1.64 9.33 3.81
N TYR A 106 -2.37 8.32 3.36
CA TYR A 106 -3.09 7.37 4.21
C TYR A 106 -2.77 5.93 3.85
N ALA A 107 -2.69 5.08 4.87
CA ALA A 107 -2.80 3.63 4.71
C ALA A 107 -4.27 3.24 4.68
N VAL A 108 -4.65 2.39 3.73
CA VAL A 108 -5.96 1.74 3.62
C VAL A 108 -5.70 0.27 3.29
N VAL A 109 -6.43 -0.65 3.90
CA VAL A 109 -6.45 -2.05 3.49
C VAL A 109 -7.78 -2.32 2.80
N ALA A 110 -7.73 -2.90 1.62
CA ALA A 110 -8.86 -3.44 0.90
C ALA A 110 -8.99 -4.91 1.29
N LEU A 111 -9.98 -5.23 2.12
CA LEU A 111 -10.21 -6.58 2.63
C LEU A 111 -10.97 -7.40 1.59
N ALA A 112 -10.51 -8.62 1.32
CA ALA A 112 -11.20 -9.51 0.40
C ALA A 112 -12.57 -9.92 0.97
N ASP A 113 -13.64 -9.67 0.21
CA ASP A 113 -15.01 -9.92 0.65
C ASP A 113 -15.88 -10.44 -0.51
N GLY A 114 -16.35 -11.68 -0.39
CA GLY A 114 -17.40 -12.23 -1.28
C GLY A 114 -17.12 -12.16 -2.78
N GLY A 115 -15.86 -12.10 -3.23
CA GLY A 115 -15.48 -11.96 -4.65
C GLY A 115 -15.12 -10.54 -5.09
N GLY A 116 -15.05 -9.59 -4.16
CA GLY A 116 -14.54 -8.23 -4.36
C GLY A 116 -13.74 -7.74 -3.16
N TYR A 117 -13.73 -6.43 -2.95
CA TYR A 117 -13.00 -5.79 -1.86
C TYR A 117 -13.84 -4.77 -1.11
N ARG A 118 -13.58 -4.63 0.20
CA ARG A 118 -14.13 -3.59 1.07
C ARG A 118 -13.00 -2.82 1.74
N ALA A 119 -13.03 -1.49 1.65
CA ALA A 119 -12.02 -0.66 2.32
C ALA A 119 -12.19 -0.68 3.85
N THR A 120 -11.07 -0.67 4.57
CA THR A 120 -11.01 -0.30 5.99
C THR A 120 -11.14 1.22 6.18
N ASN A 121 -11.05 1.68 7.44
CA ASN A 121 -10.72 3.08 7.70
C ASN A 121 -9.37 3.47 7.09
N ALA A 122 -9.19 4.78 6.90
CA ALA A 122 -7.93 5.37 6.49
C ALA A 122 -7.10 5.78 7.71
N VAL A 123 -5.83 5.36 7.76
CA VAL A 123 -4.87 5.74 8.81
C VAL A 123 -3.91 6.78 8.25
N LEU A 124 -3.87 7.98 8.84
CA LEU A 124 -2.96 9.05 8.40
C LEU A 124 -1.49 8.65 8.63
N LEU A 125 -0.70 8.68 7.56
CA LEU A 125 0.75 8.46 7.59
C LEU A 125 1.52 9.78 7.70
N GLY A 126 1.02 10.85 7.07
CA GLY A 126 1.63 12.18 7.17
C GLY A 126 1.20 13.18 6.09
N ASP A 127 1.71 14.41 6.19
CA ASP A 127 1.55 15.50 5.21
C ASP A 127 2.81 15.63 4.36
N ARG A 128 2.65 15.58 3.03
CA ARG A 128 3.69 15.75 2.00
C ARG A 128 4.95 14.91 2.27
N ILE A 129 4.72 13.65 2.62
CA ILE A 129 5.76 12.61 2.72
C ILE A 129 6.25 12.22 1.32
N GLU A 130 7.41 11.57 1.23
CA GLU A 130 7.87 10.91 0.00
C GLU A 130 7.71 9.39 0.14
N PRO A 131 6.70 8.77 -0.50
CA PRO A 131 6.51 7.33 -0.45
C PRO A 131 7.70 6.53 -0.98
N ARG A 132 8.05 5.45 -0.26
CA ARG A 132 9.05 4.46 -0.69
C ARG A 132 8.43 3.12 -1.05
N GLY A 133 7.20 2.86 -0.61
CA GLY A 133 6.40 1.68 -0.96
C GLY A 133 5.86 0.95 0.25
N ILE A 134 5.19 -0.16 -0.02
CA ILE A 134 4.56 -1.04 0.96
C ILE A 134 5.28 -2.39 0.93
N ALA A 135 5.38 -3.05 2.08
CA ALA A 135 5.80 -4.44 2.17
C ALA A 135 4.78 -5.21 3.03
N PHE A 136 4.65 -6.51 2.83
CA PHE A 136 3.94 -7.39 3.75
C PHE A 136 4.94 -8.27 4.48
N ALA A 137 4.99 -8.18 5.81
CA ALA A 137 5.93 -8.91 6.65
C ALA A 137 5.29 -9.21 8.00
N ASP A 138 5.50 -10.42 8.53
CA ASP A 138 5.01 -10.85 9.84
C ASP A 138 3.50 -10.63 10.05
N GLY A 139 2.71 -10.84 8.99
CA GLY A 139 1.25 -10.66 8.99
C GLY A 139 0.79 -9.21 8.90
N HIS A 140 1.71 -8.25 8.76
CA HIS A 140 1.42 -6.82 8.79
C HIS A 140 1.87 -6.14 7.50
N PHE A 141 1.10 -5.15 7.06
CA PHE A 141 1.55 -4.22 6.01
C PHE A 141 2.45 -3.14 6.62
N VAL A 142 3.59 -2.91 6.00
CA VAL A 142 4.61 -1.95 6.44
C VAL A 142 4.78 -0.88 5.36
N TYR A 143 4.33 0.33 5.68
CA TYR A 143 4.41 1.51 4.82
C TYR A 143 5.72 2.24 5.08
N ARG A 144 6.53 2.41 4.04
CA ARG A 144 7.82 3.12 4.12
C ARG A 144 7.75 4.43 3.37
N PHE A 145 8.29 5.48 3.97
CA PHE A 145 8.32 6.80 3.38
C PHE A 145 9.39 7.68 4.02
N LEU A 146 9.73 8.79 3.36
CA LEU A 146 10.49 9.86 4.00
C LEU A 146 9.54 10.93 4.55
N GLU A 147 9.83 11.40 5.74
CA GLU A 147 9.20 12.57 6.36
C GLU A 147 10.20 13.71 6.60
N ARG A 148 9.66 14.85 6.99
CA ARG A 148 10.44 16.03 7.38
C ARG A 148 10.84 15.98 8.83
N ARG A 149 12.01 16.54 9.14
CA ARG A 149 12.39 16.79 10.55
C ARG A 149 11.45 17.81 11.17
N PRO A 150 11.27 17.80 12.51
CA PRO A 150 10.58 18.88 13.20
C PRO A 150 11.19 20.24 12.81
N GLY A 151 10.34 21.16 12.33
CA GLY A 151 10.75 22.51 11.93
C GLY A 151 11.40 22.63 10.54
N GLN A 152 11.57 21.54 9.79
CA GLN A 152 12.06 21.61 8.41
C GLN A 152 11.02 22.31 7.51
N PRO A 153 11.44 23.23 6.61
CA PRO A 153 10.54 23.89 5.67
C PRO A 153 9.78 22.90 4.77
N MET A 154 8.51 23.21 4.48
CA MET A 154 7.69 22.41 3.55
C MET A 154 8.16 22.52 2.09
N SER A 155 8.98 23.51 1.77
CA SER A 155 9.66 23.65 0.47
C SER A 155 10.79 22.63 0.26
N ASP A 156 11.33 22.07 1.34
CA ASP A 156 12.46 21.16 1.29
C ASP A 156 11.96 19.72 1.12
N ALA A 157 12.75 18.89 0.45
CA ALA A 157 12.46 17.47 0.35
C ALA A 157 12.53 16.77 1.73
N PRO A 158 11.62 15.84 2.05
CA PRO A 158 11.73 15.03 3.25
C PRO A 158 12.99 14.14 3.21
N THR A 159 13.59 13.87 4.38
CA THR A 159 14.88 13.15 4.45
C THR A 159 14.94 12.09 5.56
N VAL A 160 13.96 12.07 6.47
CA VAL A 160 13.95 11.13 7.60
C VAL A 160 13.15 9.91 7.19
N GLU A 161 13.80 8.74 7.12
CA GLU A 161 13.10 7.50 6.85
C GLU A 161 12.20 7.10 8.01
N LYS A 162 10.96 6.74 7.68
CA LYS A 162 9.95 6.23 8.59
C LYS A 162 9.33 4.97 8.02
N SER A 163 8.90 4.12 8.93
CA SER A 163 8.08 2.95 8.65
C SER A 163 6.89 2.92 9.60
N VAL A 164 5.71 2.64 9.09
CA VAL A 164 4.49 2.40 9.89
C VAL A 164 4.01 0.99 9.56
N SER A 165 4.06 0.12 10.55
CA SER A 165 3.40 -1.19 10.48
C SER A 165 1.92 -1.01 10.83
N ILE A 166 1.04 -1.68 10.09
CA ILE A 166 -0.41 -1.61 10.28
C ILE A 166 -0.91 -2.95 10.83
N HIS A 167 -1.67 -2.86 11.92
CA HIS A 167 -2.38 -3.97 12.54
C HIS A 167 -3.87 -3.89 12.19
N PHE A 168 -4.47 -5.04 11.86
CA PHE A 168 -5.91 -5.21 11.68
C PHE A 168 -6.56 -5.67 12.98
N ASP A 169 -7.58 -4.95 13.45
CA ASP A 169 -8.38 -5.32 14.60
C ASP A 169 -9.65 -6.07 14.15
N PRO A 170 -9.75 -7.39 14.37
CA PRO A 170 -10.91 -8.17 13.96
C PRO A 170 -12.20 -7.83 14.72
N ALA A 171 -12.10 -7.20 15.89
CA ALA A 171 -13.30 -6.81 16.66
C ALA A 171 -14.01 -5.61 16.04
N THR A 172 -13.27 -4.72 15.40
CA THR A 172 -13.80 -3.49 14.79
C THR A 172 -13.81 -3.53 13.27
N GLY A 173 -13.04 -4.42 12.66
CA GLY A 173 -12.78 -4.44 11.22
C GLY A 173 -11.94 -3.26 10.74
N ALA A 174 -11.29 -2.56 11.68
CA ALA A 174 -10.48 -1.38 11.43
C ALA A 174 -8.98 -1.71 11.45
N ILE A 175 -8.20 -0.81 10.87
CA ILE A 175 -6.74 -0.83 10.95
C ILE A 175 -6.24 0.30 11.86
N ALA A 176 -5.09 0.06 12.48
CA ALA A 176 -4.36 1.04 13.27
C ALA A 176 -2.85 0.85 13.11
N PRO A 177 -2.02 1.86 13.40
CA PRO A 177 -0.59 1.65 13.59
C PRO A 177 -0.35 0.56 14.63
N ALA A 178 0.50 -0.42 14.31
CA ALA A 178 0.98 -1.38 15.28
C ALA A 178 1.78 -0.64 16.39
N PRO A 179 1.71 -1.13 17.64
CA PRO A 179 2.39 -0.51 18.78
C PRO A 179 3.91 -0.52 18.67
#